data_AF-A0A7N2LHF3-F1
#
_entry.id   AF-A0A7N2LHF3-F1
#
_cell.length_a   1.000
_cell.length_b   1.000
_cell.length_c   1.000
_cell.angle_alpha   90.00
_cell.angle_beta   90.00
_cell.angle_gamma   90.00
#
_symmetry.space_group_name_H-M   'P 1'
#
loop_
_entity.id
_entity.type
_entity.pdbx_description
1 polymer ?
#
loop_
_entity_poly.entity_id
_entity_poly.type
_entity_poly.pdbx_seq_one_letter_code
_entity_poly.pdbx_strand_id
1 'polypeptide(L)'
;MSNQRWVKADLIVDDGGDATLLIPEGVKAEELFEKNGTLPDPASTDNAKFQIVLTIIRDGLKTDPKRYHKMKQRLVGVFEETTTGVKRLYQMQANGTLLFPAININDSVT
;
A
#
# COMPACT_ATOMS: atom_id res chain seq x y z
N MET A 1 -31.74 -12.07 2.18
CA MET A 1 -30.36 -12.51 1.92
C MET A 1 -29.47 -11.30 2.04
N SER A 2 -28.72 -11.18 3.13
CA SER A 2 -27.96 -9.98 3.47
C SER A 2 -26.88 -9.72 2.42
N ASN A 3 -26.98 -8.57 1.77
CA ASN A 3 -25.99 -8.06 0.83
C ASN A 3 -24.76 -7.63 1.66
N GLN A 4 -23.97 -8.59 2.11
CA GLN A 4 -22.73 -8.35 2.84
C GLN A 4 -21.69 -7.87 1.83
N ARG A 5 -21.84 -6.60 1.46
CA ARG A 5 -20.84 -5.85 0.72
C ARG A 5 -19.62 -5.79 1.64
N TRP A 6 -18.58 -6.56 1.36
CA TRP A 6 -17.31 -6.51 2.09
C TRP A 6 -16.93 -5.03 2.28
N VAL A 7 -16.98 -4.58 3.53
CA VAL A 7 -16.65 -3.20 3.87
C VAL A 7 -15.13 -3.06 3.68
N LYS A 8 -14.71 -1.99 3.01
CA LYS A 8 -13.27 -1.73 2.77
C LYS A 8 -12.55 -1.59 4.11
N ALA A 9 -11.28 -1.98 4.16
CA ALA A 9 -10.48 -1.99 5.39
C ALA A 9 -10.33 -0.60 6.02
N ASP A 10 -10.44 -0.55 7.35
CA ASP A 10 -10.19 0.64 8.18
C ASP A 10 -8.84 0.56 8.89
N LEU A 11 -8.36 -0.65 9.19
CA LEU A 11 -7.08 -0.94 9.84
C LEU A 11 -6.33 -2.01 9.06
N ILE A 12 -5.00 -1.95 9.12
CA ILE A 12 -4.11 -2.97 8.56
C ILE A 12 -3.33 -3.62 9.71
N VAL A 13 -3.25 -4.95 9.68
CA VAL A 13 -2.27 -5.72 10.45
C VAL A 13 -1.32 -6.30 9.42
N ASP A 14 -0.05 -5.91 9.50
CA ASP A 14 0.98 -6.24 8.51
C ASP A 14 2.14 -6.98 9.18
N ASP A 15 2.68 -7.95 8.44
CA ASP A 15 3.82 -8.77 8.81
C ASP A 15 4.79 -8.76 7.62
N GLY A 16 5.81 -7.91 7.73
CA GLY A 16 6.85 -7.73 6.72
C GLY A 16 6.68 -6.51 5.83
N GLY A 17 5.57 -5.78 5.94
CA GLY A 17 5.38 -4.46 5.32
C GLY A 17 4.99 -4.47 3.84
N ASP A 18 4.63 -5.62 3.26
CA ASP A 18 4.30 -5.71 1.82
C ASP A 18 2.93 -5.07 1.52
N ALA A 19 1.96 -5.18 2.43
CA ALA A 19 0.68 -4.47 2.30
C ALA A 19 0.87 -2.95 2.44
N THR A 20 1.76 -2.57 3.36
CA THR A 20 2.16 -1.18 3.57
C THR A 20 2.94 -0.60 2.40
N LEU A 21 3.64 -1.42 1.61
CA LEU A 21 4.28 -0.99 0.36
C LEU A 21 3.27 -0.82 -0.79
N LEU A 22 2.30 -1.72 -0.90
CA LEU A 22 1.35 -1.75 -2.02
C LEU A 22 0.50 -0.47 -2.11
N ILE A 23 0.01 0.05 -0.97
CA ILE A 23 -0.92 1.17 -0.97
C ILE A 23 -0.26 2.48 -1.45
N PRO A 24 0.91 2.91 -0.92
CA PRO A 24 1.62 4.07 -1.44
C PRO A 24 2.01 3.96 -2.91
N GLU A 25 2.49 2.80 -3.36
CA GLU A 25 2.83 2.60 -4.77
C GLU A 25 1.60 2.65 -5.67
N GLY A 26 0.48 2.09 -5.20
CA GLY A 26 -0.82 2.22 -5.87
C GLY A 26 -1.30 3.67 -5.97
N VAL A 27 -1.16 4.47 -4.90
CA VAL A 27 -1.51 5.90 -4.91
C VAL A 27 -0.65 6.67 -5.92
N LYS A 28 0.67 6.46 -5.93
CA LYS A 28 1.58 7.09 -6.90
C LYS A 28 1.19 6.72 -8.35
N ALA A 29 0.88 5.46 -8.59
CA ALA A 29 0.45 4.99 -9.91
C ALA A 29 -0.88 5.62 -10.33
N GLU A 30 -1.84 5.75 -9.40
CA GLU A 30 -3.11 6.44 -9.66
C GLU A 30 -2.90 7.93 -9.97
N GLU A 31 -2.02 8.63 -9.25
CA GLU A 31 -1.70 10.04 -9.51
C GLU A 31 -1.06 10.24 -10.89
N LEU A 32 -0.12 9.36 -11.26
CA LEU A 32 0.49 9.39 -12.60
C LEU A 32 -0.55 9.10 -13.68
N PHE A 33 -1.38 8.07 -13.48
CA PHE A 33 -2.43 7.71 -14.42
C PHE A 33 -3.45 8.85 -14.61
N GLU A 34 -3.85 9.54 -13.54
CA GLU A 34 -4.75 10.69 -13.62
C GLU A 34 -4.09 11.89 -14.33
N LYS A 35 -2.79 12.11 -14.14
CA LYS A 35 -2.07 13.24 -14.73
C LYS A 35 -1.79 13.08 -16.22
N ASN A 36 -1.38 11.89 -16.67
CA ASN A 36 -0.90 11.70 -18.04
C ASN A 36 -1.27 10.34 -18.66
N GLY A 37 -2.12 9.54 -18.00
CA GLY A 37 -2.52 8.21 -18.48
C GLY A 37 -1.42 7.15 -18.40
N THR A 38 -0.30 7.43 -17.73
CA THR A 38 0.82 6.47 -17.63
C THR A 38 0.40 5.27 -16.78
N LEU A 39 0.67 4.07 -17.30
CA LEU A 39 0.50 2.82 -16.57
C LEU A 39 1.84 2.35 -16.00
N PRO A 40 1.85 1.69 -14.83
CA PRO A 40 3.04 1.05 -14.29
C PRO A 40 3.58 -0.01 -15.24
N ASP A 41 4.89 0.01 -15.49
CA ASP A 41 5.58 -0.97 -16.32
C ASP A 41 6.34 -1.97 -15.44
N PRO A 42 5.94 -3.25 -15.39
CA PRO A 42 6.69 -4.29 -14.68
C PRO A 42 8.14 -4.43 -15.14
N ALA A 43 8.48 -4.07 -16.37
CA ALA A 43 9.85 -4.17 -16.87
C ALA A 43 10.78 -3.05 -16.33
N SER A 44 10.24 -2.07 -15.59
CA SER A 44 11.02 -0.97 -15.01
C SER A 44 11.91 -1.37 -13.82
N THR A 45 11.82 -2.61 -13.36
CA THR A 45 12.55 -3.11 -12.18
C THR A 45 13.04 -4.54 -12.40
N ASP A 46 14.21 -4.88 -11.87
CA ASP A 46 14.75 -6.25 -11.88
C ASP A 46 14.25 -7.10 -10.71
N ASN A 47 13.49 -6.52 -9.77
CA ASN A 47 12.98 -7.24 -8.62
C ASN A 47 11.68 -7.98 -8.96
N ALA A 48 11.75 -9.30 -9.09
CA ALA A 48 10.61 -10.16 -9.45
C ALA A 48 9.35 -9.94 -8.58
N LYS A 49 9.49 -9.69 -7.27
CA LYS A 49 8.32 -9.39 -6.41
C LYS A 49 7.72 -8.04 -6.76
N PHE A 50 8.55 -7.05 -7.03
CA PHE A 50 8.08 -5.71 -7.40
C PHE A 50 7.43 -5.70 -8.79
N GLN A 51 7.92 -6.51 -9.74
CA GLN A 51 7.26 -6.71 -11.04
C GLN A 51 5.82 -7.22 -10.88
N ILE A 52 5.60 -8.16 -9.96
CA ILE A 52 4.25 -8.68 -9.63
C ILE A 52 3.39 -7.55 -9.03
N VAL A 53 3.93 -6.76 -8.12
CA VAL A 53 3.23 -5.61 -7.54
C VAL A 53 2.79 -4.62 -8.62
N LEU A 54 3.70 -4.21 -9.51
CA LEU A 54 3.39 -3.29 -10.60
C LEU A 54 2.35 -3.87 -11.56
N THR A 55 2.40 -5.17 -11.82
CA THR A 55 1.40 -5.88 -12.62
C THR A 55 0.01 -5.81 -11.99
N ILE A 56 -0.09 -6.08 -10.68
CA ILE A 56 -1.34 -6.02 -9.92
C ILE A 56 -1.91 -4.60 -9.93
N ILE A 57 -1.07 -3.58 -9.72
CA ILE A 57 -1.50 -2.17 -9.74
C ILE A 57 -2.01 -1.81 -11.14
N ARG A 58 -1.23 -2.11 -12.19
CA ARG A 58 -1.60 -1.85 -13.59
C ARG A 58 -2.95 -2.44 -13.96
N ASP A 59 -3.19 -3.70 -13.59
CA ASP A 59 -4.45 -4.36 -13.91
C ASP A 59 -5.60 -3.86 -13.02
N GLY A 60 -5.30 -3.48 -11.78
CA GLY A 60 -6.23 -2.80 -10.88
C GLY A 60 -6.70 -1.43 -11.40
N LEU A 61 -5.81 -0.63 -11.99
CA LEU A 61 -6.13 0.69 -12.56
C LEU A 61 -7.21 0.62 -13.65
N LYS A 62 -7.27 -0.49 -14.41
CA LYS A 62 -8.31 -0.71 -15.42
C LYS A 62 -9.71 -0.91 -14.82
N THR A 63 -9.79 -1.31 -13.55
CA THR A 63 -11.04 -1.64 -12.86
C THR A 63 -11.55 -0.52 -11.96
N ASP A 64 -10.69 0.06 -11.12
CA ASP A 64 -11.00 1.22 -10.27
C ASP A 64 -9.73 2.09 -10.16
N PRO A 65 -9.58 3.15 -10.97
CA PRO A 65 -8.40 4.01 -10.98
C PRO A 65 -8.29 4.94 -9.76
N LYS A 66 -9.21 4.83 -8.80
CA LYS A 66 -9.17 5.57 -7.51
C LYS A 66 -9.27 4.62 -6.31
N ARG A 67 -8.92 3.34 -6.50
CA ARG A 67 -9.01 2.31 -5.47
C ARG A 67 -8.13 2.65 -4.28
N TYR A 68 -6.87 2.96 -4.51
CA TYR A 68 -5.87 3.19 -3.46
C TYR A 68 -6.04 4.57 -2.81
N HIS A 69 -6.45 5.60 -3.55
CA HIS A 69 -6.86 6.88 -2.97
C HIS A 69 -8.01 6.72 -1.97
N LYS A 70 -9.06 5.97 -2.34
CA LYS A 70 -10.19 5.67 -1.44
C LYS A 70 -9.75 4.90 -0.20
N MET A 71 -8.76 4.01 -0.34
CA MET A 71 -8.20 3.26 0.80
C MET A 71 -7.40 4.19 1.72
N LYS A 72 -6.46 4.96 1.17
CA LYS A 72 -5.65 5.95 1.92
C LYS A 72 -6.52 6.89 2.77
N GLN A 73 -7.61 7.41 2.20
CA GLN A 73 -8.50 8.34 2.92
C GLN A 73 -9.29 7.70 4.07
N ARG A 74 -9.49 6.38 4.01
CA ARG A 74 -10.28 5.64 4.99
C ARG A 74 -9.43 4.99 6.07
N LEU A 75 -8.20 4.61 5.74
CA LEU A 75 -7.30 3.90 6.64
C LEU A 75 -6.96 4.77 7.85
N VAL A 76 -7.23 4.23 9.04
CA VAL A 76 -6.91 4.84 10.33
C VAL A 76 -5.44 4.61 10.68
N GLY A 77 -4.88 3.46 10.31
CA GLY A 77 -3.48 3.15 10.51
C GLY A 77 -3.12 1.68 10.27
N VAL A 78 -1.84 1.38 10.47
CA VAL A 78 -1.26 0.03 10.38
C VAL A 78 -0.57 -0.37 11.68
N PHE A 79 -0.65 -1.65 12.01
CA PHE A 79 0.13 -2.31 13.04
C PHE A 79 1.14 -3.24 12.37
N GLU A 80 2.43 -3.09 12.69
CA GLU A 80 3.50 -3.92 12.10
C GLU A 80 4.17 -4.79 13.14
N GLU A 81 4.25 -6.08 12.84
CA GLU A 81 4.74 -7.11 13.76
C GLU A 81 6.25 -7.33 13.68
N THR A 82 6.90 -7.05 12.55
CA THR A 82 8.30 -7.47 12.34
C THR A 82 9.31 -6.34 12.29
N THR A 83 10.53 -6.62 12.77
CA THR A 83 11.70 -5.74 12.61
C THR A 83 11.94 -5.27 11.18
N THR A 84 11.65 -6.10 10.17
CA THR A 84 11.86 -5.75 8.76
C THR A 84 10.81 -4.76 8.27
N GLY A 85 9.54 -4.99 8.57
CA GLY A 85 8.47 -4.04 8.23
C GLY A 85 8.64 -2.72 8.98
N VAL A 86 9.05 -2.76 10.25
CA VAL A 86 9.34 -1.55 11.05
C VAL A 86 10.45 -0.71 10.42
N LYS A 87 11.52 -1.31 9.92
CA LYS A 87 12.57 -0.59 9.18
C LYS A 87 12.01 0.13 7.94
N ARG A 88 11.10 -0.50 7.21
CA ARG A 88 10.43 0.11 6.04
C ARG A 88 9.55 1.29 6.48
N LEU A 89 8.81 1.16 7.58
CA LEU A 89 8.01 2.25 8.15
C LEU A 89 8.89 3.47 8.49
N TYR A 90 10.03 3.27 9.14
CA TYR A 90 10.96 4.37 9.44
C TYR A 90 11.55 5.02 8.19
N GLN A 91 11.88 4.23 7.14
CA GLN A 91 12.33 4.79 5.86
C GLN A 91 11.24 5.65 5.21
N MET A 92 9.99 5.19 5.24
CA MET A 92 8.85 5.94 4.70
C MET A 92 8.57 7.21 5.51
N GLN A 93 8.69 7.15 6.83
CA GLN A 93 8.56 8.33 7.70
C GLN A 93 9.66 9.35 7.41
N ALA A 94 10.92 8.91 7.33
CA ALA A 94 12.06 9.79 7.04
C ALA A 94 11.96 10.46 5.66
N ASN A 95 11.42 9.74 4.67
CA ASN A 95 11.24 10.25 3.31
C ASN A 95 9.91 11.01 3.12
N GLY A 96 9.07 11.12 4.15
CA GLY A 96 7.77 11.78 4.08
C GLY A 96 6.72 11.06 3.20
N THR A 97 6.91 9.77 2.93
CA THR A 97 6.03 8.95 2.09
C THR A 97 5.05 8.07 2.88
N LEU A 98 5.14 8.09 4.22
CA LEU A 98 4.20 7.38 5.09
C LEU A 98 2.83 8.06 5.04
N LEU A 99 1.81 7.34 4.56
CA LEU A 99 0.50 7.91 4.22
C LEU A 99 -0.53 7.89 5.34
N PHE A 100 -0.30 7.07 6.38
CA PHE A 100 -1.20 6.88 7.51
C PHE A 100 -0.39 6.53 8.76
N PRO A 101 -0.94 6.73 9.97
CA PRO A 101 -0.30 6.35 11.22
C PRO A 101 0.14 4.89 11.24
N ALA A 102 1.30 4.61 11.84
CA ALA A 102 1.83 3.27 12.00
C ALA A 102 2.21 3.02 13.47
N ILE A 103 1.86 1.85 13.98
CA ILE A 103 2.20 1.38 15.32
C ILE A 103 3.17 0.21 15.18
N ASN A 104 4.33 0.36 15.81
CA ASN A 104 5.36 -0.67 15.89
C ASN A 104 5.03 -1.62 17.05
N ILE A 105 4.53 -2.81 16.73
CA ILE A 105 4.25 -3.85 17.73
C ILE A 105 5.55 -4.58 18.11
N ASN A 106 6.45 -4.79 17.14
CA ASN A 106 7.71 -5.53 17.32
C ASN A 106 8.53 -5.09 18.55
N ASP A 107 8.58 -3.78 18.83
CA ASP A 107 9.41 -3.22 19.91
C ASP A 107 8.69 -3.18 21.27
N SER A 108 7.49 -3.75 21.36
CA SER A 108 6.79 -3.90 22.63
C SER A 108 7.42 -5.01 23.46
N VAL A 109 7.86 -4.69 24.68
CA VAL A 109 8.24 -5.71 25.67
C VAL A 109 6.94 -6.32 26.22
N THR A 110 6.86 -7.64 26.22
CA THR A 110 5.71 -8.41 26.73
C THR A 110 5.83 -8.69 28.21
#